data_AF-A0AAN4S9J1-F1
#
_entry.id   AF-A0AAN4S9J1-F1
#
_cell.length_a   1.000
_cell.length_b   1.000
_cell.length_c   1.000
_cell.angle_alpha   90.00
_cell.angle_beta   90.00
_cell.angle_gamma   90.00
#
_symmetry.space_group_name_H-M   'P 1'
#
loop_
_entity.id
_entity.type
_entity.pdbx_description
1 polymer ?
#
loop_
_entity_poly.entity_id
_entity_poly.type
_entity_poly.pdbx_seq_one_letter_code
_entity_poly.pdbx_strand_id
1 'polypeptide(L)'
;MKKTILIFLAPLLLVGFNGCKASEKEDIDTFIQKDFKNYVTDNRKLILEANKDVKQEPALKEIIFKNTFVKVRTAQSLLNEEYGNWLTGLDKNKFDYTDLNDVCWLTVYMQNYINNMDERYKANITEDTKKSVKQLYEARNEIIKLRDSKDKSLATFQKVCK
;
A
#
# COMPACT_ATOMS: atom_id res chain seq x y z
N MET A 1 -62.23 -12.97 34.37
CA MET A 1 -62.47 -12.47 33.00
C MET A 1 -61.27 -11.66 32.54
N LYS A 2 -60.73 -11.95 31.34
CA LYS A 2 -59.83 -11.09 30.50
C LYS A 2 -58.42 -10.86 31.10
N LYS A 3 -57.27 -11.14 30.45
CA LYS A 3 -56.88 -11.37 29.05
C LYS A 3 -55.66 -12.30 29.01
N THR A 4 -55.71 -13.32 28.17
CA THR A 4 -54.55 -14.08 27.69
C THR A 4 -53.92 -13.28 26.56
N ILE A 5 -52.64 -12.92 26.70
CA ILE A 5 -51.87 -12.29 25.61
C ILE A 5 -50.94 -13.37 25.07
N LEU A 6 -51.38 -14.04 23.99
CA LEU A 6 -50.48 -14.72 23.07
C LEU A 6 -49.88 -13.65 22.17
N ILE A 7 -48.57 -13.41 22.29
CA ILE A 7 -47.80 -12.73 21.25
C ILE A 7 -46.87 -13.76 20.65
N PHE A 8 -47.05 -13.94 19.35
CA PHE A 8 -46.43 -14.92 18.47
C PHE A 8 -44.89 -14.83 18.46
N LEU A 9 -44.28 -16.01 18.41
CA LEU A 9 -42.89 -16.25 18.02
C LEU A 9 -42.67 -15.85 16.54
N ALA A 10 -41.71 -14.93 16.32
CA ALA A 10 -40.62 -14.87 15.31
C ALA A 10 -40.89 -15.21 13.81
N PRO A 11 -40.00 -14.82 12.87
CA PRO A 11 -39.08 -13.69 12.80
C PRO A 11 -39.20 -12.93 11.45
N LEU A 12 -38.96 -11.62 11.44
CA LEU A 12 -38.66 -10.87 10.20
C LEU A 12 -37.45 -9.98 10.45
N LEU A 13 -36.34 -10.63 10.82
CA LEU A 13 -35.00 -10.09 10.59
C LEU A 13 -34.72 -10.17 9.08
N LEU A 14 -35.43 -9.35 8.30
CA LEU A 14 -34.88 -8.78 7.07
C LEU A 14 -33.94 -7.67 7.50
N VAL A 15 -32.88 -8.02 8.23
CA VAL A 15 -31.66 -7.23 8.14
C VAL A 15 -31.14 -7.57 6.77
N GLY A 16 -31.57 -6.79 5.78
CA GLY A 16 -30.90 -6.77 4.50
C GLY A 16 -29.42 -6.70 4.82
N PHE A 17 -28.67 -7.67 4.30
CA PHE A 17 -27.24 -7.50 4.12
C PHE A 17 -27.09 -6.30 3.19
N ASN A 18 -27.18 -5.09 3.74
CA ASN A 18 -26.49 -3.94 3.20
C ASN A 18 -25.04 -4.39 3.27
N GLY A 19 -24.56 -4.92 2.14
CA GLY A 19 -23.17 -5.29 1.96
C GLY A 19 -22.31 -4.18 2.52
N CYS A 20 -21.18 -4.55 3.11
CA CYS A 20 -20.14 -3.59 3.45
C CYS A 20 -20.03 -2.62 2.27
N LYS A 21 -20.48 -1.37 2.46
CA LYS A 21 -20.14 -0.33 1.51
C LYS A 21 -18.63 -0.26 1.59
N ALA A 22 -18.00 -0.70 0.51
CA ALA A 22 -16.62 -0.35 0.21
C ALA A 22 -16.45 1.13 0.54
N SER A 23 -15.41 1.43 1.30
CA SER A 23 -14.94 2.76 1.70
C SER A 23 -15.48 3.88 0.80
N GLU A 24 -16.05 4.94 1.39
CA GLU A 24 -16.49 6.08 0.58
C GLU A 24 -15.27 6.67 -0.15
N LYS A 25 -15.46 7.15 -1.40
CA LYS A 25 -14.38 7.69 -2.24
C LYS A 25 -13.54 8.73 -1.48
N GLU A 26 -14.18 9.54 -0.63
CA GLU A 26 -13.53 10.54 0.21
C GLU A 26 -12.56 9.93 1.24
N ASP A 27 -12.89 8.77 1.81
CA ASP A 27 -12.02 8.04 2.73
C ASP A 27 -10.81 7.46 1.99
N ILE A 28 -11.02 6.95 0.76
CA ILE A 28 -9.94 6.46 -0.11
C ILE A 28 -9.00 7.61 -0.46
N ASP A 29 -9.54 8.71 -0.97
CA ASP A 29 -8.73 9.87 -1.34
C ASP A 29 -8.00 10.45 -0.11
N THR A 30 -8.63 10.44 1.08
CA THR A 30 -7.98 10.83 2.34
C THR A 30 -6.80 9.91 2.69
N PHE A 31 -6.99 8.60 2.63
CA PHE A 31 -5.91 7.64 2.88
C PHE A 31 -4.77 7.83 1.88
N ILE A 32 -5.07 8.06 0.60
CA ILE A 32 -4.05 8.19 -0.44
C ILE A 32 -3.29 9.52 -0.32
N GLN A 33 -4.00 10.64 -0.18
CA GLN A 33 -3.42 11.98 -0.15
C GLN A 33 -2.71 12.32 1.15
N LYS A 34 -3.19 11.78 2.28
CA LYS A 34 -2.60 12.05 3.59
C LYS A 34 -1.74 10.88 4.02
N ASP A 35 -2.35 9.73 4.32
CA ASP A 35 -1.63 8.67 5.01
C ASP A 35 -0.54 8.03 4.16
N PHE A 36 -0.87 7.65 2.92
CA PHE A 36 0.08 6.98 2.04
C PHE A 36 1.14 7.95 1.53
N LYS A 37 0.74 9.12 1.03
CA LYS A 37 1.69 10.13 0.54
C LYS A 37 2.63 10.64 1.63
N ASN A 38 2.15 10.91 2.84
CA ASN A 38 3.01 11.27 3.97
C ASN A 38 3.95 10.12 4.33
N TYR A 39 3.44 8.87 4.37
CA TYR A 39 4.30 7.71 4.63
C TYR A 39 5.45 7.61 3.62
N VAL A 40 5.17 7.74 2.32
CA VAL A 40 6.16 7.70 1.25
C VAL A 40 7.21 8.81 1.45
N THR A 41 6.76 10.03 1.70
CA THR A 41 7.63 11.22 1.84
C THR A 41 8.51 11.13 3.09
N ASP A 42 7.90 10.87 4.25
CA ASP A 42 8.58 10.88 5.55
C ASP A 42 9.59 9.74 5.67
N ASN A 43 9.31 8.59 5.04
CA ASN A 43 10.15 7.39 5.13
C ASN A 43 11.17 7.27 3.99
N ARG A 44 11.20 8.21 3.03
CA ARG A 44 12.13 8.17 1.90
C ARG A 44 13.57 7.90 2.32
N LYS A 45 14.10 8.71 3.24
CA LYS A 45 15.50 8.58 3.68
C LYS A 45 15.73 7.22 4.33
N LEU A 46 14.83 6.79 5.20
CA LEU A 46 14.89 5.49 5.87
C LEU A 46 14.95 4.34 4.85
N ILE A 47 14.09 4.36 3.85
CA ILE A 47 14.02 3.35 2.79
C ILE A 47 15.27 3.34 1.92
N LEU A 48 15.78 4.52 1.56
CA LEU A 48 17.01 4.63 0.79
C LEU A 48 18.22 4.11 1.57
N GLU A 49 18.31 4.38 2.87
CA GLU A 49 19.36 3.84 3.73
C GLU A 49 19.19 2.32 3.95
N ALA A 50 17.97 1.83 4.14
CA ALA A 50 17.68 0.41 4.32
C ALA A 50 17.95 -0.42 3.05
N ASN A 51 17.88 0.22 1.88
CA ASN A 51 18.30 -0.34 0.60
C ASN A 51 19.81 -0.34 0.38
N LYS A 52 20.59 0.46 1.12
CA LYS A 52 22.04 0.33 1.09
C LYS A 52 22.38 -0.93 1.88
N ASP A 53 23.39 -1.66 1.40
CA ASP A 53 23.81 -2.95 1.94
C ASP A 53 24.56 -2.81 3.28
N VAL A 54 23.93 -2.08 4.21
CA VAL A 54 24.46 -1.73 5.53
C VAL A 54 23.90 -2.74 6.54
N LYS A 55 24.72 -3.05 7.55
CA LYS A 55 24.37 -3.86 8.73
C LYS A 55 23.30 -3.19 9.61
N GLN A 56 22.18 -2.77 9.03
CA GLN A 56 21.00 -2.43 9.84
C GLN A 56 20.51 -3.69 10.52
N GLU A 57 20.08 -3.53 11.76
CA GLU A 57 19.52 -4.60 12.59
C GLU A 57 18.40 -5.35 11.83
N PRO A 58 18.46 -6.68 11.74
CA PRO A 58 17.45 -7.48 11.03
C PRO A 58 16.02 -7.21 11.48
N ALA A 59 15.80 -6.98 12.78
CA ALA A 59 14.49 -6.65 13.34
C ALA A 59 13.95 -5.32 12.80
N LEU A 60 14.82 -4.32 12.62
CA LEU A 60 14.44 -3.03 12.06
C LEU A 60 14.03 -3.18 10.59
N LYS A 61 14.78 -3.97 9.80
CA LYS A 61 14.43 -4.25 8.40
C LYS A 61 13.06 -4.96 8.30
N GLU A 62 12.79 -5.94 9.17
CA GLU A 62 11.49 -6.62 9.21
C GLU A 62 10.33 -5.64 9.51
N ILE A 63 10.51 -4.72 10.47
CA ILE A 63 9.48 -3.73 10.82
C ILE A 63 9.22 -2.76 9.66
N ILE A 64 10.28 -2.24 9.05
CA ILE A 64 10.18 -1.33 7.89
C ILE A 64 9.48 -2.06 6.74
N PHE A 65 9.84 -3.32 6.47
CA PHE A 65 9.19 -4.16 5.47
C PHE A 65 7.70 -4.31 5.73
N LYS A 66 7.29 -4.76 6.93
CA LYS A 66 5.88 -4.96 7.29
C LYS A 66 5.05 -3.70 7.10
N ASN A 67 5.55 -2.56 7.59
CA ASN A 67 4.87 -1.28 7.45
C ASN A 67 4.76 -0.83 6.00
N THR A 68 5.85 -0.96 5.24
CA THR A 68 5.89 -0.60 3.81
C THR A 68 4.89 -1.46 3.03
N PHE A 69 4.93 -2.78 3.25
CA PHE A 69 4.08 -3.73 2.56
C PHE A 69 2.60 -3.44 2.79
N VAL A 70 2.18 -3.26 4.05
CA VAL A 70 0.79 -2.93 4.38
C VAL A 70 0.38 -1.61 3.71
N LYS A 71 1.20 -0.55 3.81
CA LYS A 71 0.86 0.76 3.23
C LYS A 71 0.72 0.71 1.71
N VAL A 72 1.69 0.13 1.01
CA VAL A 72 1.66 0.01 -0.45
C VAL A 72 0.53 -0.90 -0.92
N ARG A 73 0.32 -2.04 -0.24
CA ARG A 73 -0.68 -3.00 -0.67
C ARG A 73 -2.12 -2.53 -0.38
N THR A 74 -2.34 -1.77 0.69
CA THR A 74 -3.61 -1.07 0.93
C THR A 74 -3.85 -0.01 -0.13
N ALA A 75 -2.86 0.85 -0.42
CA ALA A 75 -2.98 1.86 -1.47
C ALA A 75 -3.30 1.23 -2.85
N GLN A 76 -2.58 0.18 -3.22
CA GLN A 76 -2.84 -0.56 -4.45
C GLN A 76 -4.27 -1.12 -4.49
N SER A 77 -4.75 -1.71 -3.38
CA SER A 77 -6.09 -2.30 -3.32
C SER A 77 -7.17 -1.24 -3.53
N LEU A 78 -7.13 -0.16 -2.74
CA LEU A 78 -8.14 0.89 -2.75
C LEU A 78 -8.16 1.61 -4.11
N LEU A 79 -7.00 1.90 -4.67
CA LEU A 79 -6.92 2.57 -5.97
C LEU A 79 -7.33 1.66 -7.13
N ASN A 80 -7.06 0.35 -7.06
CA ASN A 80 -7.56 -0.59 -8.06
C ASN A 80 -9.09 -0.71 -8.01
N GLU A 81 -9.67 -0.72 -6.81
CA GLU A 81 -11.11 -0.79 -6.62
C GLU A 81 -11.81 0.47 -7.15
N GLU A 82 -11.29 1.66 -6.83
CA GLU A 82 -11.90 2.93 -7.24
C GLU A 82 -11.61 3.30 -8.71
N TYR A 83 -10.40 3.03 -9.20
CA TYR A 83 -9.93 3.54 -10.50
C TYR A 83 -9.65 2.43 -11.53
N GLY A 84 -9.88 1.16 -11.20
CA GLY A 84 -9.60 -0.01 -12.05
C GLY A 84 -8.10 -0.34 -12.23
N ASN A 85 -7.22 0.63 -11.97
CA ASN A 85 -5.78 0.50 -12.00
C ASN A 85 -5.15 1.48 -11.01
N TRP A 86 -4.27 0.97 -10.15
CA TRP A 86 -3.70 1.76 -9.08
C TRP A 86 -2.77 2.89 -9.58
N LEU A 87 -2.09 2.73 -10.72
CA LEU A 87 -1.26 3.79 -11.31
C LEU A 87 -2.12 4.93 -11.84
N THR A 88 -3.26 4.61 -12.48
CA THR A 88 -4.29 5.61 -12.80
C THR A 88 -4.76 6.30 -11.54
N GLY A 89 -4.98 5.55 -10.46
CA GLY A 89 -5.36 6.09 -9.16
C GLY A 89 -4.32 7.06 -8.58
N LEU A 90 -3.03 6.73 -8.61
CA LEU A 90 -1.93 7.61 -8.18
C LEU A 90 -1.89 8.90 -9.02
N ASP A 91 -2.08 8.78 -10.33
CA ASP A 91 -2.13 9.92 -11.25
C ASP A 91 -3.30 10.86 -10.95
N LYS A 92 -4.52 10.31 -10.79
CA LYS A 92 -5.71 11.06 -10.39
C LYS A 92 -5.57 11.70 -9.02
N ASN A 93 -4.80 11.06 -8.14
CA ASN A 93 -4.41 11.56 -6.84
C ASN A 93 -3.15 12.46 -6.88
N LYS A 94 -2.81 13.07 -8.02
CA LYS A 94 -1.79 14.14 -8.09
C LYS A 94 -0.43 13.75 -7.49
N PHE A 95 -0.05 12.48 -7.60
CA PHE A 95 1.31 12.06 -7.26
C PHE A 95 2.27 12.70 -8.27
N ASP A 96 3.25 13.44 -7.75
CA ASP A 96 4.24 14.13 -8.55
C ASP A 96 5.47 13.25 -8.86
N TYR A 97 6.47 13.83 -9.52
CA TYR A 97 7.70 13.12 -9.85
C TYR A 97 8.39 12.52 -8.61
N THR A 98 8.43 13.27 -7.51
CA THR A 98 9.10 12.87 -6.28
C THR A 98 8.32 11.75 -5.58
N ASP A 99 7.00 11.91 -5.47
CA ASP A 99 6.15 10.88 -4.86
C ASP A 99 6.31 9.53 -5.60
N LEU A 100 6.24 9.55 -6.93
CA LEU A 100 6.34 8.35 -7.75
C LEU A 100 7.74 7.74 -7.72
N ASN A 101 8.79 8.57 -7.63
CA ASN A 101 10.15 8.10 -7.41
C ASN A 101 10.29 7.36 -6.08
N ASP A 102 9.66 7.87 -5.04
CA ASP A 102 9.75 7.31 -3.70
C ASP A 102 8.89 6.04 -3.57
N VAL A 103 7.70 5.99 -4.19
CA VAL A 103 6.93 4.74 -4.35
C VAL A 103 7.76 3.67 -5.07
N CYS A 104 8.50 4.02 -6.12
CA CYS A 104 9.42 3.08 -6.80
C CYS A 104 10.49 2.53 -5.85
N TRP A 105 11.09 3.38 -5.00
CA TRP A 105 12.05 2.91 -4.01
C TRP A 105 11.44 1.99 -2.94
N LEU A 106 10.17 2.17 -2.58
CA LEU A 106 9.45 1.25 -1.69
C LEU A 106 9.33 -0.16 -2.33
N THR A 107 9.01 -0.26 -3.62
CA THR A 107 8.89 -1.57 -4.29
C THR A 107 10.25 -2.26 -4.41
N VAL A 108 11.31 -1.52 -4.72
CA VAL A 108 12.70 -2.03 -4.71
C VAL A 108 13.08 -2.54 -3.33
N TYR A 109 12.77 -1.78 -2.27
CA TYR A 109 13.06 -2.17 -0.90
C TYR A 109 12.38 -3.47 -0.49
N MET A 110 11.08 -3.61 -0.75
CA MET A 110 10.36 -4.84 -0.40
C MET A 110 10.95 -6.05 -1.11
N GLN A 111 11.30 -5.94 -2.39
CA GLN A 111 11.93 -7.04 -3.13
C GLN A 111 13.32 -7.39 -2.56
N ASN A 112 14.13 -6.38 -2.26
CA ASN A 112 15.44 -6.57 -1.65
C ASN A 112 15.34 -7.23 -0.28
N TYR A 113 14.35 -6.85 0.53
CA TYR A 113 14.08 -7.48 1.82
C TYR A 113 13.78 -8.97 1.65
N ILE A 114 12.82 -9.33 0.78
CA ILE A 114 12.46 -10.74 0.54
C ILE A 114 13.67 -11.57 0.09
N ASN A 115 14.53 -11.00 -0.75
CA ASN A 115 15.70 -11.69 -1.28
C ASN A 115 16.81 -11.88 -0.22
N ASN A 116 16.92 -10.99 0.75
CA ASN A 116 18.06 -10.92 1.67
C ASN A 116 17.65 -10.95 3.16
N MET A 117 16.41 -11.32 3.47
CA MET A 117 15.92 -11.36 4.84
C MET A 117 16.70 -12.39 5.67
N ASP A 118 16.89 -12.05 6.95
CA ASP A 118 17.47 -12.96 7.93
C ASP A 118 16.60 -14.21 8.07
N GLU A 119 17.24 -15.38 8.18
CA GLU A 119 16.58 -16.69 8.29
C GLU A 119 15.49 -16.72 9.36
N ARG A 120 15.70 -15.98 10.47
CA ARG A 120 14.75 -15.91 11.60
C ARG A 120 13.39 -15.32 11.21
N TYR A 121 13.32 -14.51 10.14
CA TYR A 121 12.07 -13.88 9.71
C TYR A 121 11.43 -14.58 8.51
N LYS A 122 12.08 -15.56 7.88
CA LYS A 122 11.49 -16.28 6.73
C LYS A 122 10.17 -16.94 7.05
N ALA A 123 10.02 -17.48 8.25
CA ALA A 123 8.77 -18.11 8.71
C ALA A 123 7.61 -17.11 8.86
N ASN A 124 7.89 -15.81 8.97
CA ASN A 124 6.86 -14.77 9.07
C ASN A 124 6.29 -14.36 7.71
N ILE A 125 6.91 -14.80 6.61
CA ILE A 125 6.57 -14.37 5.26
C ILE A 125 5.87 -15.49 4.50
N THR A 126 4.59 -15.30 4.21
CA THR A 126 3.80 -16.23 3.40
C THR A 126 4.19 -16.19 1.92
N GLU A 127 3.92 -17.27 1.19
CA GLU A 127 4.10 -17.29 -0.28
C GLU A 127 3.25 -16.22 -0.99
N ASP A 128 2.04 -15.96 -0.51
CA ASP A 128 1.19 -14.88 -1.04
C ASP A 128 1.81 -13.49 -0.85
N THR A 129 2.50 -13.28 0.27
CA THR A 129 3.25 -12.04 0.52
C THR A 129 4.39 -11.91 -0.48
N LYS A 130 5.19 -12.97 -0.69
CA LYS A 130 6.29 -12.98 -1.68
C LYS A 130 5.77 -12.70 -3.10
N LYS A 131 4.66 -13.33 -3.48
CA LYS A 131 4.01 -13.12 -4.78
C LYS A 131 3.54 -11.67 -4.95
N SER A 132 2.90 -11.11 -3.91
CA SER A 132 2.44 -9.72 -3.92
C SER A 132 3.60 -8.73 -4.03
N VAL A 133 4.69 -8.96 -3.28
CA VAL A 133 5.91 -8.15 -3.36
C VAL A 133 6.51 -8.20 -4.76
N LYS A 134 6.61 -9.39 -5.36
CA LYS A 134 7.11 -9.56 -6.73
C LYS A 134 6.26 -8.78 -7.75
N GLN A 135 4.94 -8.88 -7.66
CA GLN A 135 4.03 -8.12 -8.55
C GLN A 135 4.21 -6.61 -8.41
N LEU A 136 4.34 -6.10 -7.17
CA LEU A 136 4.62 -4.69 -6.91
C LEU A 136 5.97 -4.25 -7.49
N TYR A 137 7.00 -5.11 -7.39
CA TYR A 137 8.31 -4.85 -7.97
C TYR A 137 8.30 -4.85 -9.50
N GLU A 138 7.55 -5.77 -10.13
CA GLU A 138 7.40 -5.83 -11.59
C GLU A 138 6.66 -4.58 -12.13
N ALA A 139 5.69 -4.04 -11.37
CA ALA A 139 5.01 -2.80 -11.70
C ALA A 139 5.94 -1.56 -11.67
N ARG A 140 7.18 -1.66 -11.15
CA ARG A 140 8.09 -0.49 -11.05
C ARG A 140 8.35 0.18 -12.39
N ASN A 141 8.41 -0.60 -13.48
CA ASN A 141 8.67 -0.04 -14.81
C ASN A 141 7.55 0.89 -15.25
N GLU A 142 6.31 0.58 -14.88
CA GLU A 142 5.15 1.42 -15.16
C GLU A 142 5.10 2.63 -14.22
N ILE A 143 5.47 2.46 -12.94
CA ILE A 143 5.65 3.58 -12.01
C ILE A 143 6.70 4.55 -12.54
N ILE A 144 7.84 4.04 -13.04
CA ILE A 144 8.91 4.84 -13.66
C ILE A 144 8.39 5.57 -14.89
N LYS A 145 7.62 4.91 -15.76
CA LYS A 145 7.01 5.58 -16.93
C LYS A 145 6.07 6.71 -16.51
N LEU A 146 5.23 6.48 -15.50
CA LEU A 146 4.32 7.50 -14.97
C LEU A 146 5.08 8.65 -14.31
N ARG A 147 6.13 8.36 -13.54
CA ARG A 147 7.02 9.36 -12.96
C ARG A 147 7.64 10.22 -14.05
N ASP A 148 8.13 9.57 -15.09
CA ASP A 148 8.83 10.21 -16.19
C ASP A 148 7.91 11.01 -17.13
N SER A 149 6.59 10.89 -16.99
CA SER A 149 5.65 11.80 -17.65
C SER A 149 5.38 13.07 -16.83
N LYS A 150 5.88 13.16 -15.59
CA LYS A 150 5.81 14.35 -14.72
C LYS A 150 6.99 15.29 -14.96
N ASP A 151 6.94 16.47 -14.34
CA ASP A 151 8.05 17.43 -14.36
C ASP A 151 9.30 16.81 -13.73
N LYS A 152 10.33 16.59 -14.55
CA LYS A 152 11.60 15.98 -14.15
C LYS A 152 12.60 16.98 -13.59
N SER A 153 12.25 18.27 -13.43
CA SER A 153 13.14 19.29 -12.87
C SER A 153 13.79 18.84 -11.54
N LEU A 154 13.02 18.11 -10.73
CA LEU A 154 13.44 17.56 -9.44
C LEU A 154 14.36 16.34 -9.52
N ALA A 155 14.55 15.73 -10.70
CA ALA A 155 15.40 14.54 -10.88
C ALA A 155 16.89 14.83 -10.60
N THR A 156 17.32 16.08 -10.82
CA THR A 156 18.71 16.51 -10.65
C THR A 156 19.14 16.61 -9.19
N PHE A 157 18.19 16.75 -8.27
CA PHE A 157 18.45 16.98 -6.85
C PHE A 157 18.27 15.75 -5.97
N GLN A 158 17.91 14.60 -6.56
CA GLN A 158 17.44 13.45 -5.80
C GLN A 158 17.92 12.11 -6.37
N LYS A 159 18.08 11.10 -5.51
CA LYS A 159 18.43 9.75 -5.97
C LYS A 159 17.23 9.12 -6.71
N VAL A 160 17.41 8.88 -8.01
CA VAL A 160 16.37 8.35 -8.89
C VAL A 160 16.34 6.82 -8.87
N CYS A 161 15.14 6.25 -8.69
CA CYS A 161 14.87 4.81 -8.82
C CYS A 161 14.98 4.38 -10.29
N LYS A 162 15.76 3.33 -10.58
CA LYS A 162 16.03 2.82 -11.93
C LYS A 162 15.79 1.31 -11.96
#